data_AF-A0A2S7XR51-F1
#
_entry.id   AF-A0A2S7XR51-F1
#
_cell.length_a   1.000
_cell.length_b   1.000
_cell.length_c   1.000
_cell.angle_alpha   90.00
_cell.angle_beta   90.00
_cell.angle_gamma   90.00
#
_symmetry.space_group_name_H-M   'P 1'
#
loop_
_entity.id
_entity.type
_entity.pdbx_description
1 polymer ?
#
loop_
_entity_poly.entity_id
_entity_poly.type
_entity_poly.pdbx_seq_one_letter_code
_entity_poly.pdbx_strand_id
1 'polypeptide(L)'
;MALQTFQENFYLTQNPDVFAAVRDGLMTAEEHYVKYGELEGRQPNPYFNPAGYMAVNQDVVPAVASGIFSSFLSHFELNGAREGRSPGADTFNEANYLAANEDVKAAVDAGDLNSGYEHYVLYGAIEGRANGIAENPDPTQGQTFTLTVAQDLFPEQSAAGNAGADVIRGVAGQIEGAQDQTTLNSSDILDGGASDADKLVVNMTGTQYLGGATVKNIETLQIGTNLTNQEVAFDMNVNQGSYEVTSVNKLVYDQITNTETLVVQNVVPVAVGDVAPDMVWANENGSAAGTIATTYRQATIDGTADNQTVELINVTATQHVIDGVLAIGGGMEQLTIISSGEVAQNTLNNSNVEIASISYGDTGSRNDNGADLLSKESLTSVVLKGATAIGEGADVIA
;
A
#
# COMPACT_ATOMS: atom_id res chain seq x y z
N MET A 1 -36.97 16.13 -9.42
CA MET A 1 -37.57 15.12 -8.53
C MET A 1 -36.75 15.12 -7.25
N ALA A 2 -37.33 14.77 -6.11
CA ALA A 2 -36.57 14.60 -4.89
C ALA A 2 -35.66 13.37 -5.02
N LEU A 3 -34.44 13.44 -4.47
CA LEU A 3 -33.50 12.33 -4.39
C LEU A 3 -33.93 11.37 -3.28
N GLN A 4 -34.34 10.16 -3.65
CA GLN A 4 -35.00 9.23 -2.72
C GLN A 4 -34.07 8.76 -1.59
N THR A 5 -32.79 8.58 -1.90
CA THR A 5 -31.79 8.03 -0.99
C THR A 5 -30.89 9.11 -0.39
N PHE A 6 -31.20 10.39 -0.58
CA PHE A 6 -30.48 11.49 0.06
C PHE A 6 -30.73 11.50 1.57
N GLN A 7 -29.66 11.45 2.36
CA GLN A 7 -29.75 11.42 3.82
C GLN A 7 -29.33 12.75 4.40
N GLU A 8 -30.30 13.64 4.68
CA GLU A 8 -30.04 14.99 5.17
C GLU A 8 -29.14 15.02 6.42
N ASN A 9 -29.43 14.17 7.42
CA ASN A 9 -28.63 14.13 8.65
C ASN A 9 -27.17 13.72 8.38
N PHE A 10 -26.94 12.75 7.50
CA PHE A 10 -25.59 12.34 7.09
C PHE A 10 -24.90 13.51 6.38
N TYR A 11 -25.56 14.08 5.37
CA TYR A 11 -25.01 15.14 4.56
C TYR A 11 -24.65 16.37 5.39
N LEU A 12 -25.51 16.80 6.31
CA LEU A 12 -25.24 17.96 7.17
C LEU A 12 -24.17 17.69 8.22
N THR A 13 -24.03 16.44 8.69
CA THR A 13 -22.97 16.05 9.62
C THR A 13 -21.61 16.08 8.93
N GLN A 14 -21.52 15.63 7.67
CA GLN A 14 -20.29 15.66 6.87
C GLN A 14 -19.96 17.06 6.35
N ASN A 15 -20.95 17.97 6.28
CA ASN A 15 -20.81 19.28 5.68
C ASN A 15 -21.28 20.40 6.64
N PRO A 16 -20.49 20.74 7.69
CA PRO A 16 -20.88 21.73 8.70
C PRO A 16 -21.09 23.14 8.15
N ASP A 17 -20.42 23.48 7.04
CA ASP A 17 -20.62 24.73 6.29
C ASP A 17 -22.03 24.80 5.69
N VAL A 18 -22.53 23.69 5.16
CA VAL A 18 -23.89 23.58 4.64
C VAL A 18 -24.92 23.62 5.76
N PHE A 19 -24.65 22.98 6.89
CA PHE A 19 -25.53 23.05 8.06
C PHE A 19 -25.83 24.48 8.49
N ALA A 20 -24.83 25.37 8.47
CA ALA A 20 -25.05 26.79 8.76
C ALA A 20 -26.00 27.46 7.75
N ALA A 21 -25.81 27.21 6.45
CA ALA A 21 -26.67 27.75 5.39
C ALA A 21 -28.11 27.24 5.48
N VAL A 22 -28.30 25.96 5.82
CA VAL A 22 -29.62 25.35 6.01
C VAL A 22 -30.31 25.89 7.26
N ARG A 23 -29.60 25.99 8.39
CA ARG A 23 -30.11 26.56 9.63
C ARG A 23 -30.57 28.01 9.45
N ASP A 24 -29.85 28.78 8.64
CA ASP A 24 -30.15 30.18 8.37
C ASP A 24 -31.24 30.35 7.27
N GLY A 25 -31.80 29.24 6.75
CA GLY A 25 -32.92 29.22 5.82
C GLY A 25 -32.58 29.66 4.40
N LEU A 26 -31.31 29.63 4.01
CA LEU A 26 -30.84 30.10 2.70
C LEU A 26 -31.12 29.09 1.57
N MET A 27 -31.08 27.80 1.89
CA MET A 27 -31.42 26.67 1.02
C MET A 27 -31.63 25.41 1.85
N THR A 28 -32.17 24.36 1.25
CA THR A 28 -32.20 23.02 1.84
C THR A 28 -30.89 22.26 1.60
N ALA A 29 -30.64 21.20 2.37
CA ALA A 29 -29.45 20.36 2.22
C ALA A 29 -29.41 19.68 0.83
N GLU A 30 -30.57 19.19 0.36
CA GLU A 30 -30.69 18.54 -0.96
C GLU A 30 -30.45 19.54 -2.10
N GLU A 31 -31.00 20.77 -2.00
CA GLU A 31 -30.71 21.83 -2.97
C GLU A 31 -29.22 22.18 -3.02
N HIS A 32 -28.55 22.21 -1.86
CA HIS A 32 -27.10 22.40 -1.84
C HIS A 32 -26.37 21.25 -2.54
N TYR A 33 -26.74 20.00 -2.24
CA TYR A 33 -26.12 18.84 -2.86
C TYR A 33 -26.22 18.87 -4.38
N VAL A 34 -27.44 19.07 -4.91
CA VAL A 34 -27.70 19.10 -6.35
C VAL A 34 -26.97 20.26 -7.04
N LYS A 35 -26.92 21.43 -6.40
CA LYS A 35 -26.36 22.63 -7.03
C LYS A 35 -24.84 22.74 -6.92
N TYR A 36 -24.26 22.22 -5.84
CA TYR A 36 -22.85 22.39 -5.50
C TYR A 36 -22.21 21.08 -5.05
N GLY A 37 -22.84 20.37 -4.12
CA GLY A 37 -22.22 19.26 -3.41
C GLY A 37 -21.74 18.14 -4.32
N GLU A 38 -22.52 17.76 -5.32
CA GLU A 38 -22.12 16.71 -6.25
C GLU A 38 -20.87 17.07 -7.06
N LEU A 39 -20.78 18.31 -7.55
CA LEU A 39 -19.60 18.80 -8.30
C LEU A 39 -18.38 18.98 -7.39
N GLU A 40 -18.61 19.17 -6.10
CA GLU A 40 -17.58 19.19 -5.05
C GLU A 40 -17.21 17.77 -4.56
N GLY A 41 -17.83 16.72 -5.12
CA GLY A 41 -17.57 15.33 -4.73
C GLY A 41 -18.15 14.94 -3.37
N ARG A 42 -19.03 15.75 -2.77
CA ARG A 42 -19.65 15.47 -1.46
C ARG A 42 -20.63 14.33 -1.59
N GLN A 43 -20.61 13.40 -0.64
CA GLN A 43 -21.47 12.20 -0.68
C GLN A 43 -22.88 12.50 -0.14
N PRO A 44 -23.96 12.14 -0.85
CA PRO A 44 -25.35 12.38 -0.42
C PRO A 44 -25.84 11.39 0.65
N ASN A 45 -25.21 10.22 0.74
CA ASN A 45 -25.44 9.17 1.72
C ASN A 45 -24.14 8.34 1.85
N PRO A 46 -24.02 7.45 2.85
CA PRO A 46 -22.80 6.64 3.05
C PRO A 46 -22.46 5.67 1.91
N TYR A 47 -23.38 5.44 0.98
CA TYR A 47 -23.32 4.35 0.01
C TYR A 47 -23.18 4.81 -1.44
N PHE A 48 -23.16 6.12 -1.70
CA PHE A 48 -23.02 6.68 -3.04
C PHE A 48 -21.86 7.67 -3.08
N ASN A 49 -20.90 7.41 -3.96
CA ASN A 49 -19.79 8.32 -4.21
C ASN A 49 -19.94 8.91 -5.62
N PRO A 50 -20.32 10.20 -5.75
CA PRO A 50 -20.54 10.82 -7.05
C PRO A 50 -19.29 10.87 -7.93
N ALA A 51 -18.10 11.08 -7.33
CA ALA A 51 -16.85 11.13 -8.06
C ALA A 51 -16.48 9.75 -8.65
N GLY A 52 -16.63 8.69 -7.84
CA GLY A 52 -16.44 7.32 -8.29
C GLY A 52 -17.47 6.91 -9.36
N TYR A 53 -18.73 7.27 -9.15
CA TYR A 53 -19.80 6.98 -10.11
C TYR A 53 -19.54 7.68 -11.45
N MET A 54 -19.17 8.96 -11.42
CA MET A 54 -18.81 9.74 -12.61
C MET A 54 -17.60 9.14 -13.33
N ALA A 55 -16.55 8.76 -12.59
CA ALA A 55 -15.30 8.24 -13.18
C ALA A 55 -15.57 7.03 -14.09
N VAL A 56 -16.44 6.11 -13.66
CA VAL A 56 -16.77 4.88 -14.39
C VAL A 56 -17.89 5.10 -15.42
N ASN A 57 -18.83 6.01 -15.17
CA ASN A 57 -20.04 6.22 -15.99
C ASN A 57 -19.97 7.52 -16.79
N GLN A 58 -18.92 7.66 -17.60
CA GLN A 58 -18.67 8.86 -18.43
C GLN A 58 -19.81 9.16 -19.43
N ASP A 59 -20.59 8.14 -19.81
CA ASP A 59 -21.77 8.28 -20.68
C ASP A 59 -22.90 9.09 -20.04
N VAL A 60 -22.94 9.16 -18.70
CA VAL A 60 -23.97 9.88 -17.93
C VAL A 60 -23.65 11.37 -17.82
N VAL A 61 -22.37 11.76 -17.92
CA VAL A 61 -21.90 13.15 -17.73
C VAL A 61 -22.66 14.15 -18.60
N PRO A 62 -22.84 13.94 -19.92
CA PRO A 62 -23.58 14.88 -20.76
C PRO A 62 -25.06 15.00 -20.37
N ALA A 63 -25.67 13.93 -19.86
CA ALA A 63 -27.08 13.91 -19.46
C ALA A 63 -27.30 14.71 -18.16
N VAL A 64 -26.37 14.62 -17.21
CA VAL A 64 -26.39 15.47 -16.01
C VAL A 64 -26.09 16.94 -16.37
N ALA A 65 -25.08 17.19 -17.21
CA ALA A 65 -24.70 18.55 -17.61
C ALA A 65 -25.80 19.28 -18.42
N SER A 66 -26.61 18.55 -19.18
CA SER A 66 -27.77 19.10 -19.90
C SER A 66 -29.06 19.17 -19.07
N GLY A 67 -29.02 18.72 -17.81
CA GLY A 67 -30.15 18.74 -16.89
C GLY A 67 -31.22 17.68 -17.17
N ILE A 68 -30.91 16.64 -17.96
CA ILE A 68 -31.80 15.48 -18.13
C ILE A 68 -31.94 14.75 -16.80
N PHE A 69 -30.83 14.59 -16.09
CA PHE A 69 -30.81 14.19 -14.69
C PHE A 69 -30.34 15.37 -13.85
N SER A 70 -30.97 15.58 -12.69
CA SER A 70 -30.57 16.67 -11.79
C SER A 70 -29.21 16.44 -11.14
N SER A 71 -28.77 15.19 -11.07
CA SER A 71 -27.52 14.77 -10.46
C SER A 71 -27.13 13.36 -10.93
N PHE A 72 -25.88 12.94 -10.73
CA PHE A 72 -25.44 11.55 -10.90
C PHE A 72 -26.20 10.60 -9.98
N LEU A 73 -26.49 11.02 -8.73
CA LEU A 73 -27.36 10.24 -7.84
C LEU A 73 -28.76 10.04 -8.46
N SER A 74 -29.34 11.09 -9.05
CA SER A 74 -30.65 10.98 -9.71
C SER A 74 -30.62 10.00 -10.89
N HIS A 75 -29.55 9.99 -11.69
CA HIS A 75 -29.39 8.98 -12.73
C HIS A 75 -29.31 7.58 -12.13
N PHE A 76 -28.51 7.40 -11.07
CA PHE A 76 -28.33 6.11 -10.43
C PHE A 76 -29.63 5.55 -9.85
N GLU A 77 -30.38 6.36 -9.10
CA GLU A 77 -31.67 5.97 -8.51
C GLU A 77 -32.70 5.58 -9.57
N LEU A 78 -32.75 6.32 -10.69
CA LEU A 78 -33.75 6.09 -11.74
C LEU A 78 -33.37 4.97 -12.71
N ASN A 79 -32.08 4.78 -12.98
CA ASN A 79 -31.60 3.86 -14.02
C ASN A 79 -30.41 3.03 -13.54
N GLY A 80 -29.37 3.68 -13.02
CA GLY A 80 -28.09 3.03 -12.79
C GLY A 80 -28.14 1.79 -11.89
N ALA A 81 -28.95 1.81 -10.83
CA ALA A 81 -29.12 0.64 -9.96
C ALA A 81 -29.73 -0.55 -10.72
N ARG A 82 -30.80 -0.33 -11.49
CA ARG A 82 -31.45 -1.36 -12.32
C ARG A 82 -30.57 -1.86 -13.46
N GLU A 83 -29.69 -0.99 -13.97
CA GLU A 83 -28.67 -1.34 -14.95
C GLU A 83 -27.50 -2.13 -14.35
N GLY A 84 -27.47 -2.32 -13.02
CA GLY A 84 -26.41 -3.03 -12.31
C GLY A 84 -25.11 -2.23 -12.18
N ARG A 85 -25.16 -0.90 -12.32
CA ARG A 85 -23.98 -0.03 -12.14
C ARG A 85 -23.58 0.01 -10.66
N SER A 86 -22.28 0.12 -10.36
CA SER A 86 -21.80 0.37 -8.99
C SER A 86 -22.16 1.80 -8.56
N PRO A 87 -22.52 2.06 -7.29
CA PRO A 87 -22.77 3.41 -6.79
C PRO A 87 -21.49 4.26 -6.64
N GLY A 88 -20.34 3.74 -7.07
CA GLY A 88 -19.06 4.44 -7.09
C GLY A 88 -18.27 4.39 -5.78
N ALA A 89 -18.89 3.91 -4.71
CA ALA A 89 -18.26 3.72 -3.39
C ALA A 89 -17.89 2.25 -3.12
N ASP A 90 -18.16 1.33 -4.05
CA ASP A 90 -18.02 -0.12 -3.86
C ASP A 90 -18.66 -0.65 -2.56
N THR A 91 -19.72 0.02 -2.09
CA THR A 91 -20.45 -0.27 -0.84
C THR A 91 -21.77 -1.02 -1.03
N PHE A 92 -22.17 -1.33 -2.28
CA PHE A 92 -23.42 -2.03 -2.57
C PHE A 92 -23.41 -2.73 -3.94
N ASN A 93 -24.05 -3.90 -4.03
CA ASN A 93 -24.27 -4.59 -5.30
C ASN A 93 -25.74 -5.01 -5.45
N GLU A 94 -26.43 -4.42 -6.43
CA GLU A 94 -27.86 -4.63 -6.68
C GLU A 94 -28.20 -6.11 -6.93
N ALA A 95 -27.49 -6.75 -7.85
CA ALA A 95 -27.82 -8.10 -8.30
C ALA A 95 -27.73 -9.12 -7.16
N ASN A 96 -26.65 -9.05 -6.37
CA ASN A 96 -26.45 -9.91 -5.23
C ASN A 96 -27.41 -9.59 -4.08
N TYR A 97 -27.67 -8.30 -3.83
CA TYR A 97 -28.63 -7.88 -2.80
C TYR A 97 -30.03 -8.44 -3.09
N LEU A 98 -30.50 -8.31 -4.32
CA LEU A 98 -31.81 -8.85 -4.74
C LEU A 98 -31.83 -10.39 -4.77
N ALA A 99 -30.70 -11.04 -5.07
CA ALA A 99 -30.59 -12.50 -5.02
C ALA A 99 -30.66 -13.02 -3.57
N ALA A 100 -30.12 -12.27 -2.60
CA ALA A 100 -30.15 -12.62 -1.18
C ALA A 100 -31.47 -12.24 -0.49
N ASN A 101 -32.21 -11.28 -1.03
CA ASN A 101 -33.43 -10.71 -0.43
C ASN A 101 -34.62 -10.87 -1.39
N GLU A 102 -35.18 -12.07 -1.45
CA GLU A 102 -36.30 -12.41 -2.35
C GLU A 102 -37.55 -11.53 -2.12
N ASP A 103 -37.78 -11.08 -0.89
CA ASP A 103 -38.85 -10.16 -0.52
C ASP A 103 -38.68 -8.78 -1.17
N VAL A 104 -37.46 -8.24 -1.12
CA VAL A 104 -37.12 -6.96 -1.77
C VAL A 104 -37.19 -7.11 -3.28
N LYS A 105 -36.68 -8.22 -3.82
CA LYS A 105 -36.79 -8.52 -5.24
C LYS A 105 -38.24 -8.53 -5.72
N ALA A 106 -39.14 -9.16 -4.97
CA ALA A 106 -40.56 -9.17 -5.30
C ALA A 106 -41.17 -7.76 -5.31
N ALA A 107 -40.80 -6.90 -4.37
CA ALA A 107 -41.27 -5.50 -4.32
C ALA A 107 -40.72 -4.65 -5.48
N VAL A 108 -39.46 -4.86 -5.88
CA VAL A 108 -38.88 -4.19 -7.06
C VAL A 108 -39.56 -4.66 -8.36
N ASP A 109 -39.81 -5.96 -8.49
CA ASP A 109 -40.49 -6.56 -9.66
C ASP A 109 -41.96 -6.09 -9.74
N ALA A 110 -42.62 -5.86 -8.60
CA ALA A 110 -43.96 -5.30 -8.50
C ALA A 110 -44.02 -3.77 -8.77
N GLY A 111 -42.87 -3.08 -8.74
CA GLY A 111 -42.78 -1.63 -8.90
C GLY A 111 -43.08 -0.84 -7.63
N ASP A 112 -43.15 -1.49 -6.47
CA ASP A 112 -43.33 -0.84 -5.16
C ASP A 112 -42.03 -0.16 -4.69
N LEU A 113 -40.89 -0.64 -5.18
CA LEU A 113 -39.56 -0.05 -5.00
C LEU A 113 -38.87 0.16 -6.35
N ASN A 114 -38.06 1.21 -6.46
CA ASN A 114 -37.29 1.49 -7.66
C ASN A 114 -36.08 0.55 -7.76
N SER A 115 -35.45 0.15 -6.67
CA SER A 115 -34.29 -0.75 -6.66
C SER A 115 -34.07 -1.43 -5.30
N GLY A 116 -33.23 -2.46 -5.28
CA GLY A 116 -32.68 -3.01 -4.05
C GLY A 116 -31.82 -2.00 -3.29
N TYR A 117 -31.09 -1.15 -4.01
CA TYR A 117 -30.33 -0.03 -3.44
C TYR A 117 -31.23 0.91 -2.63
N GLU A 118 -32.38 1.32 -3.18
CA GLU A 118 -33.36 2.15 -2.46
C GLU A 118 -33.79 1.48 -1.15
N HIS A 119 -34.12 0.19 -1.19
CA HIS A 119 -34.46 -0.55 0.03
C HIS A 119 -33.31 -0.55 1.03
N TYR A 120 -32.09 -0.81 0.57
CA TYR A 120 -30.93 -0.92 1.45
C TYR A 120 -30.62 0.38 2.18
N VAL A 121 -30.59 1.51 1.45
CA VAL A 121 -30.29 2.82 2.02
C VAL A 121 -31.38 3.28 3.00
N LEU A 122 -32.65 3.02 2.69
CA LEU A 122 -33.78 3.46 3.52
C LEU A 122 -34.05 2.53 4.72
N TYR A 123 -33.86 1.23 4.54
CA TYR A 123 -34.26 0.21 5.52
C TYR A 123 -33.17 -0.84 5.77
N GLY A 124 -32.64 -1.46 4.71
CA GLY A 124 -31.81 -2.66 4.80
C GLY A 124 -30.58 -2.51 5.70
N ALA A 125 -29.92 -1.35 5.68
CA ALA A 125 -28.78 -1.07 6.57
C ALA A 125 -29.17 -1.06 8.06
N ILE A 126 -30.33 -0.48 8.39
CA ILE A 126 -30.85 -0.43 9.76
C ILE A 126 -31.41 -1.80 10.18
N GLU A 127 -31.92 -2.57 9.23
CA GLU A 127 -32.34 -3.97 9.43
C GLU A 127 -31.16 -4.94 9.60
N GLY A 128 -29.93 -4.49 9.34
CA GLY A 128 -28.72 -5.33 9.40
C GLY A 128 -28.62 -6.35 8.26
N ARG A 129 -29.27 -6.08 7.11
CA ARG A 129 -29.11 -6.91 5.90
C ARG A 129 -27.75 -6.66 5.28
N ALA A 130 -27.11 -7.69 4.71
CA ALA A 130 -25.90 -7.50 3.92
C ALA A 130 -26.21 -6.66 2.67
N ASN A 131 -25.29 -5.77 2.28
CA ASN A 131 -25.39 -4.82 1.15
C ASN A 131 -25.16 -5.44 -0.25
N GLY A 132 -25.05 -6.76 -0.35
CA GLY A 132 -24.94 -7.48 -1.62
C GLY A 132 -23.55 -7.41 -2.27
N ILE A 133 -22.69 -6.44 -1.95
CA ILE A 133 -21.26 -6.72 -2.11
C ILE A 133 -20.96 -7.91 -1.20
N ALA A 134 -20.12 -8.82 -1.69
CA ALA A 134 -19.63 -9.84 -0.81
C ALA A 134 -18.84 -9.10 0.29
N GLU A 135 -19.40 -8.98 1.50
CA GLU A 135 -18.53 -9.02 2.68
C GLU A 135 -17.67 -10.24 2.47
N ASN A 136 -16.35 -10.06 2.44
CA ASN A 136 -15.37 -11.08 2.09
C ASN A 136 -15.91 -12.47 2.46
N PRO A 137 -16.28 -13.33 1.47
CA PRO A 137 -17.03 -14.55 1.77
C PRO A 137 -16.21 -15.52 2.64
N ASP A 138 -14.94 -15.20 2.84
CA ASP A 138 -14.05 -15.78 3.80
C ASP A 138 -13.10 -14.70 4.38
N PRO A 139 -13.24 -14.26 5.65
CA PRO A 139 -12.31 -13.30 6.27
C PRO A 139 -10.86 -13.82 6.37
N THR A 140 -10.59 -15.07 5.98
CA THR A 140 -9.24 -15.65 5.84
C THR A 140 -8.66 -15.55 4.43
N GLN A 141 -9.45 -15.11 3.44
CA GLN A 141 -8.96 -14.86 2.09
C GLN A 141 -8.45 -13.43 1.95
N GLY A 142 -7.19 -13.31 1.55
CA GLY A 142 -6.54 -12.01 1.33
C GLY A 142 -7.05 -11.27 0.09
N GLN A 143 -6.95 -9.95 0.15
CA GLN A 143 -7.42 -9.01 -0.88
C GLN A 143 -6.25 -8.34 -1.59
N THR A 144 -6.52 -7.70 -2.73
CA THR A 144 -5.55 -6.81 -3.37
C THR A 144 -6.14 -5.42 -3.47
N PHE A 145 -5.48 -4.45 -2.83
CA PHE A 145 -5.84 -3.04 -2.85
C PHE A 145 -4.79 -2.26 -3.64
N THR A 146 -5.17 -1.25 -4.42
CA THR A 146 -4.22 -0.42 -5.17
C THR A 146 -4.39 1.03 -4.74
N LEU A 147 -3.31 1.64 -4.23
CA LEU A 147 -3.30 3.01 -3.75
C LEU A 147 -3.48 4.00 -4.90
N THR A 148 -4.10 5.13 -4.61
CA THR A 148 -4.30 6.26 -5.51
C THR A 148 -3.38 7.42 -5.13
N VAL A 149 -3.39 8.50 -5.92
CA VAL A 149 -2.66 9.73 -5.55
C VAL A 149 -3.37 10.54 -4.45
N ALA A 150 -4.59 10.14 -4.07
CA ALA A 150 -5.34 10.76 -2.99
C ALA A 150 -5.00 10.08 -1.65
N GLN A 151 -5.65 10.52 -0.58
CA GLN A 151 -5.60 9.78 0.68
C GLN A 151 -6.29 8.43 0.51
N ASP A 152 -5.57 7.36 0.82
CA ASP A 152 -6.15 6.03 0.92
C ASP A 152 -6.29 5.58 2.38
N LEU A 153 -7.39 4.88 2.67
CA LEU A 153 -7.66 4.24 3.95
C LEU A 153 -7.78 2.73 3.75
N PHE A 154 -6.95 1.95 4.43
CA PHE A 154 -7.00 0.50 4.43
C PHE A 154 -6.98 -0.05 5.88
N PRO A 155 -7.91 -0.93 6.27
CA PRO A 155 -9.09 -1.33 5.51
C PRO A 155 -10.11 -0.18 5.46
N GLU A 156 -10.87 -0.10 4.37
CA GLU A 156 -11.96 0.87 4.24
C GLU A 156 -13.13 0.44 5.15
N GLN A 157 -13.08 0.83 6.43
CA GLN A 157 -14.11 0.58 7.47
C GLN A 157 -14.98 -0.70 7.29
N SER A 158 -14.45 -1.84 7.73
CA SER A 158 -15.30 -2.84 8.37
C SER A 158 -14.61 -3.35 9.64
N ALA A 159 -15.27 -3.18 10.78
CA ALA A 159 -14.74 -3.46 12.11
C ALA A 159 -14.72 -4.97 12.44
N ALA A 160 -14.61 -5.84 11.45
CA ALA A 160 -14.57 -7.28 11.64
C ALA A 160 -13.50 -7.91 10.75
N GLY A 161 -12.31 -8.06 11.31
CA GLY A 161 -11.37 -9.14 10.97
C GLY A 161 -11.03 -9.28 9.49
N ASN A 162 -10.11 -8.43 9.02
CA ASN A 162 -9.29 -8.81 7.89
C ASN A 162 -8.18 -9.74 8.41
N ALA A 163 -8.36 -11.05 8.24
CA ALA A 163 -7.40 -12.08 8.65
C ALA A 163 -6.80 -12.81 7.44
N GLY A 164 -7.06 -12.32 6.23
CA GLY A 164 -6.49 -12.83 5.00
C GLY A 164 -5.19 -12.11 4.65
N ALA A 165 -4.30 -12.79 3.92
CA ALA A 165 -3.02 -12.24 3.49
C ALA A 165 -3.20 -11.20 2.36
N ASP A 166 -3.26 -9.93 2.72
CA ASP A 166 -3.54 -8.86 1.77
C ASP A 166 -2.32 -8.38 1.00
N VAL A 167 -2.58 -7.80 -0.16
CA VAL A 167 -1.59 -7.14 -1.00
C VAL A 167 -2.04 -5.73 -1.32
N ILE A 168 -1.44 -4.75 -0.66
CA ILE A 168 -1.56 -3.34 -0.96
C ILE A 168 -0.50 -2.97 -2.01
N ARG A 169 -0.93 -2.47 -3.16
CA ARG A 169 -0.06 -2.03 -4.24
C ARG A 169 -0.04 -0.50 -4.25
N GLY A 170 1.03 0.07 -3.71
CA GLY A 170 1.35 1.48 -3.86
C GLY A 170 1.85 1.77 -5.27
N VAL A 171 1.03 1.50 -6.28
CA VAL A 171 1.36 1.72 -7.68
C VAL A 171 0.23 2.42 -8.45
N ALA A 172 0.48 3.62 -8.95
CA ALA A 172 -0.40 4.28 -9.91
C ALA A 172 -0.46 3.42 -11.17
N GLY A 173 -1.67 3.07 -11.60
CA GLY A 173 -1.93 2.52 -12.94
C GLY A 173 -1.69 3.51 -14.09
N GLN A 174 -0.87 4.55 -13.89
CA GLN A 174 -0.44 5.48 -14.94
C GLN A 174 0.91 5.00 -15.48
N ILE A 175 0.90 4.62 -16.76
CA ILE A 175 2.08 4.09 -17.46
C ILE A 175 2.96 5.26 -17.91
N GLU A 176 4.12 5.44 -17.27
CA GLU A 176 5.24 6.13 -17.88
C GLU A 176 6.38 5.11 -18.07
N GLY A 177 6.72 4.80 -19.33
CA GLY A 177 7.82 3.88 -19.63
C GLY A 177 7.57 2.38 -19.38
N ALA A 178 6.30 1.95 -19.29
CA ALA A 178 5.83 0.56 -19.09
C ALA A 178 5.85 0.00 -17.66
N GLN A 179 5.99 0.83 -16.61
CA GLN A 179 5.83 0.39 -15.22
C GLN A 179 5.05 1.36 -14.32
N ASP A 180 4.48 0.74 -13.30
CA ASP A 180 3.61 1.22 -12.22
C ASP A 180 4.41 2.09 -11.20
N GLN A 181 3.91 3.28 -10.82
CA GLN A 181 4.65 4.33 -10.06
C GLN A 181 4.19 4.47 -8.60
N THR A 182 5.02 4.79 -7.60
CA THR A 182 4.52 4.88 -6.21
C THR A 182 3.39 5.90 -6.00
N THR A 183 2.26 5.43 -5.48
CA THR A 183 1.12 6.23 -5.02
C THR A 183 1.10 6.46 -3.51
N LEU A 184 1.93 5.72 -2.78
CA LEU A 184 2.10 5.89 -1.33
C LEU A 184 2.54 7.33 -1.02
N ASN A 185 1.76 8.00 -0.18
CA ASN A 185 1.94 9.40 0.18
C ASN A 185 1.67 9.62 1.67
N SER A 186 1.97 10.82 2.17
CA SER A 186 1.89 11.12 3.61
C SER A 186 0.47 11.22 4.17
N SER A 187 -0.57 11.13 3.35
CA SER A 187 -1.95 11.11 3.81
C SER A 187 -2.50 9.70 4.00
N ASP A 188 -1.82 8.67 3.51
CA ASP A 188 -2.31 7.30 3.56
C ASP A 188 -2.31 6.72 4.98
N ILE A 189 -3.35 5.94 5.27
CA ILE A 189 -3.53 5.23 6.53
C ILE A 189 -3.83 3.77 6.21
N LEU A 190 -2.83 2.91 6.38
CA LEU A 190 -2.86 1.50 6.02
C LEU A 190 -2.70 0.63 7.27
N ASP A 191 -3.60 -0.33 7.42
CA ASP A 191 -3.63 -1.32 8.50
C ASP A 191 -3.98 -2.68 7.88
N GLY A 192 -3.05 -3.65 7.86
CA GLY A 192 -3.32 -4.98 7.29
C GLY A 192 -4.32 -5.81 8.11
N GLY A 193 -4.53 -5.45 9.37
CA GLY A 193 -5.43 -6.16 10.26
C GLY A 193 -4.73 -7.26 11.05
N ALA A 194 -5.27 -8.47 11.03
CA ALA A 194 -4.87 -9.57 11.92
C ALA A 194 -4.09 -10.70 11.24
N SER A 195 -3.94 -10.63 9.91
CA SER A 195 -3.08 -11.54 9.16
C SER A 195 -1.61 -11.29 9.53
N ASP A 196 -0.78 -12.32 9.39
CA ASP A 196 0.67 -12.25 9.57
C ASP A 196 1.42 -12.28 8.23
N ALA A 197 0.69 -12.05 7.14
CA ALA A 197 1.15 -12.22 5.77
C ALA A 197 0.77 -11.03 4.88
N ASP A 198 0.47 -9.87 5.45
CA ASP A 198 0.05 -8.70 4.70
C ASP A 198 1.26 -8.02 4.05
N LYS A 199 1.03 -7.48 2.85
CA LYS A 199 2.10 -7.02 1.98
C LYS A 199 1.81 -5.65 1.40
N LEU A 200 2.74 -4.71 1.58
CA LEU A 200 2.76 -3.45 0.84
C LEU A 200 3.84 -3.52 -0.24
N VAL A 201 3.44 -3.28 -1.49
CA VAL A 201 4.33 -3.23 -2.66
C VAL A 201 4.46 -1.78 -3.12
N VAL A 202 5.69 -1.28 -3.16
CA VAL A 202 6.03 0.07 -3.59
C VAL A 202 7.07 -0.01 -4.71
N ASN A 203 6.89 0.80 -5.75
CA ASN A 203 7.92 1.01 -6.75
C ASN A 203 8.31 2.49 -6.79
N MET A 204 9.55 2.80 -6.40
CA MET A 204 10.05 4.16 -6.28
C MET A 204 10.44 4.73 -7.64
N THR A 205 9.93 5.93 -7.91
CA THR A 205 10.14 6.61 -9.21
C THR A 205 10.60 8.05 -9.10
N GLY A 206 10.51 8.63 -7.90
CA GLY A 206 11.30 9.78 -7.47
C GLY A 206 12.50 9.32 -6.63
N THR A 207 13.48 10.20 -6.47
CA THR A 207 14.71 9.90 -5.71
C THR A 207 14.49 9.79 -4.21
N GLN A 208 13.31 10.16 -3.69
CA GLN A 208 13.04 10.13 -2.26
C GLN A 208 11.55 9.96 -1.91
N TYR A 209 11.28 9.12 -0.92
CA TYR A 209 10.05 9.09 -0.13
C TYR A 209 10.39 9.54 1.29
N LEU A 210 9.72 10.60 1.76
CA LEU A 210 9.99 11.28 3.03
C LEU A 210 9.07 10.80 4.18
N GLY A 211 8.56 9.57 4.09
CA GLY A 211 7.66 9.03 5.11
C GLY A 211 6.31 9.73 5.19
N GLY A 212 5.65 9.55 6.34
CA GLY A 212 4.43 10.26 6.72
C GLY A 212 3.13 9.48 6.52
N ALA A 213 3.14 8.37 5.76
CA ALA A 213 2.02 7.44 5.80
C ALA A 213 1.96 6.75 7.17
N THR A 214 0.75 6.46 7.64
CA THR A 214 0.59 5.50 8.75
C THR A 214 0.50 4.11 8.16
N VAL A 215 1.43 3.22 8.50
CA VAL A 215 1.38 1.82 8.06
C VAL A 215 1.54 0.91 9.27
N LYS A 216 0.56 0.03 9.48
CA LYS A 216 0.51 -0.88 10.63
C LYS A 216 0.10 -2.26 10.17
N ASN A 217 0.55 -3.29 10.90
CA ASN A 217 0.17 -4.68 10.64
C ASN A 217 0.37 -5.05 9.16
N ILE A 218 1.50 -4.61 8.58
CA ILE A 218 1.91 -5.00 7.24
C ILE A 218 3.24 -5.70 7.40
N GLU A 219 3.22 -7.03 7.35
CA GLU A 219 4.38 -7.83 7.71
C GLU A 219 5.48 -7.80 6.63
N THR A 220 5.10 -7.58 5.37
CA THR A 220 6.05 -7.50 4.26
C THR A 220 5.99 -6.16 3.55
N LEU A 221 7.07 -5.40 3.58
CA LEU A 221 7.26 -4.24 2.72
C LEU A 221 8.18 -4.61 1.56
N GLN A 222 7.64 -4.63 0.34
CA GLN A 222 8.39 -4.83 -0.89
C GLN A 222 8.62 -3.50 -1.60
N ILE A 223 9.87 -3.19 -1.90
CA ILE A 223 10.29 -1.93 -2.51
C ILE A 223 11.19 -2.23 -3.72
N GLY A 224 10.80 -1.68 -4.87
CA GLY A 224 11.62 -1.64 -6.09
C GLY A 224 11.93 -0.20 -6.50
N THR A 225 12.79 -0.05 -7.50
CA THR A 225 12.97 1.21 -8.23
C THR A 225 13.47 0.95 -9.64
N ASN A 226 13.23 1.89 -10.56
CA ASN A 226 13.80 1.90 -11.92
C ASN A 226 14.70 3.11 -12.18
N LEU A 227 15.05 3.85 -11.12
CA LEU A 227 15.89 5.04 -11.24
C LEU A 227 17.34 4.63 -11.42
N THR A 228 17.78 4.67 -12.68
CA THR A 228 19.15 4.35 -13.03
C THR A 228 20.11 5.47 -12.65
N ASN A 229 21.30 5.11 -12.18
CA ASN A 229 22.44 5.96 -11.82
C ASN A 229 22.09 7.07 -10.81
N GLN A 230 21.07 6.82 -9.98
CA GLN A 230 20.64 7.72 -8.92
C GLN A 230 20.37 6.93 -7.65
N GLU A 231 20.68 7.56 -6.52
CA GLU A 231 20.27 7.06 -5.22
C GLU A 231 18.78 7.33 -4.99
N VAL A 232 18.09 6.30 -4.54
CA VAL A 232 16.68 6.35 -4.16
C VAL A 232 16.57 6.07 -2.68
N ALA A 233 16.01 7.02 -1.93
CA ALA A 233 15.83 6.90 -0.49
C ALA A 233 14.35 6.67 -0.13
N PHE A 234 14.05 5.54 0.53
CA PHE A 234 12.76 5.30 1.18
C PHE A 234 12.91 5.47 2.68
N ASP A 235 12.45 6.59 3.22
CA ASP A 235 12.47 6.81 4.67
C ASP A 235 11.16 6.29 5.29
N MET A 236 11.26 5.23 6.10
CA MET A 236 10.10 4.60 6.72
C MET A 236 9.48 5.48 7.81
N ASN A 237 10.26 6.30 8.51
CA ASN A 237 9.83 6.87 9.78
C ASN A 237 10.46 8.23 10.12
N VAL A 238 10.34 9.21 9.22
CA VAL A 238 10.81 10.60 9.44
C VAL A 238 10.18 11.25 10.68
N ASN A 239 8.89 10.99 10.94
CA ASN A 239 8.13 11.62 12.02
C ASN A 239 8.01 10.66 13.23
N GLN A 240 9.07 10.58 14.03
CA GLN A 240 9.10 9.68 15.19
C GLN A 240 7.85 9.85 16.10
N GLY A 241 7.15 8.75 16.36
CA GLY A 241 5.97 8.68 17.21
C GLY A 241 4.68 9.24 16.60
N SER A 242 4.65 9.61 15.32
CA SER A 242 3.43 10.06 14.62
C SER A 242 3.49 9.71 13.14
N TYR A 243 2.53 8.90 12.68
CA TYR A 243 2.49 8.42 11.28
C TYR A 243 3.74 7.61 10.92
N GLU A 244 3.90 6.49 11.63
CA GLU A 244 5.02 5.56 11.49
C GLU A 244 4.61 4.32 10.67
N VAL A 245 5.59 3.76 9.96
CA VAL A 245 5.55 2.41 9.41
C VAL A 245 6.06 1.46 10.50
N THR A 246 5.15 0.65 11.02
CA THR A 246 5.39 -0.27 12.14
C THR A 246 4.98 -1.69 11.77
N SER A 247 5.56 -2.67 12.46
CA SER A 247 5.22 -4.09 12.30
C SER A 247 5.60 -4.69 10.93
N VAL A 248 6.58 -4.09 10.24
CA VAL A 248 7.22 -4.69 9.06
C VAL A 248 8.20 -5.74 9.54
N ASN A 249 7.89 -7.01 9.28
CA ASN A 249 8.69 -8.17 9.67
C ASN A 249 9.72 -8.53 8.60
N LYS A 250 9.43 -8.16 7.35
CA LYS A 250 10.23 -8.48 6.19
C LYS A 250 10.31 -7.29 5.24
N LEU A 251 11.53 -6.95 4.84
CA LEU A 251 11.84 -5.96 3.84
C LEU A 251 12.35 -6.64 2.57
N VAL A 252 11.62 -6.52 1.47
CA VAL A 252 11.97 -7.12 0.18
C VAL A 252 12.47 -6.03 -0.75
N TYR A 253 13.71 -6.14 -1.19
CA TYR A 253 14.32 -5.35 -2.24
C TYR A 253 14.08 -6.08 -3.56
N ASP A 254 13.16 -5.54 -4.35
CA ASP A 254 12.65 -6.20 -5.56
C ASP A 254 13.31 -5.62 -6.81
N GLN A 255 14.02 -6.49 -7.54
CA GLN A 255 14.64 -6.19 -8.83
C GLN A 255 15.61 -5.02 -8.81
N ILE A 256 16.44 -4.89 -7.77
CA ILE A 256 17.48 -3.86 -7.74
C ILE A 256 18.67 -4.33 -8.58
N THR A 257 18.80 -3.78 -9.78
CA THR A 257 19.79 -4.11 -10.81
C THR A 257 21.01 -3.18 -10.78
N ASN A 258 22.08 -3.52 -11.50
CA ASN A 258 23.39 -2.87 -11.49
C ASN A 258 23.44 -1.36 -11.78
N THR A 259 22.34 -0.74 -12.18
CA THR A 259 22.24 0.71 -12.33
C THR A 259 21.43 1.37 -11.24
N GLU A 260 20.85 0.62 -10.32
CA GLU A 260 19.95 1.11 -9.28
C GLU A 260 20.63 1.09 -7.91
N THR A 261 20.31 2.10 -7.11
CA THR A 261 20.75 2.20 -5.72
C THR A 261 19.53 2.53 -4.86
N LEU A 262 19.10 1.58 -4.02
CA LEU A 262 17.96 1.74 -3.13
C LEU A 262 18.40 1.73 -1.67
N VAL A 263 18.08 2.80 -0.96
CA VAL A 263 18.37 3.01 0.46
C VAL A 263 17.08 3.05 1.25
N VAL A 264 16.89 2.13 2.20
CA VAL A 264 15.75 2.17 3.13
C VAL A 264 16.24 2.69 4.48
N GLN A 265 15.64 3.76 4.97
CA GLN A 265 16.12 4.51 6.14
C GLN A 265 15.11 4.46 7.30
N ASN A 266 15.64 4.64 8.51
CA ASN A 266 14.85 4.67 9.75
C ASN A 266 13.97 3.43 9.95
N VAL A 267 14.50 2.27 9.58
CA VAL A 267 13.85 0.97 9.85
C VAL A 267 13.75 0.79 11.36
N VAL A 268 12.60 0.29 11.81
CA VAL A 268 12.32 -0.02 13.21
C VAL A 268 12.17 -1.54 13.34
N PRO A 269 12.73 -2.16 14.41
CA PRO A 269 12.56 -3.58 14.70
C PRO A 269 11.10 -4.04 14.82
N VAL A 270 10.90 -5.33 14.53
CA VAL A 270 9.60 -6.02 14.52
C VAL A 270 8.94 -6.06 15.90
N ALA A 271 9.76 -6.10 16.94
CA ALA A 271 9.37 -6.06 18.33
C ALA A 271 10.25 -5.05 19.08
N VAL A 272 9.73 -4.49 20.18
CA VAL A 272 10.53 -3.70 21.12
C VAL A 272 11.59 -4.63 21.71
N GLY A 273 12.83 -4.57 21.25
CA GLY A 273 13.86 -5.49 21.75
C GLY A 273 15.04 -5.70 20.86
N ASP A 274 15.02 -6.69 19.95
CA ASP A 274 16.28 -7.34 19.54
C ASP A 274 16.22 -8.05 18.17
N VAL A 275 15.21 -7.79 17.32
CA VAL A 275 15.09 -8.45 16.00
C VAL A 275 14.74 -7.44 14.91
N ALA A 276 15.73 -7.12 14.09
CA ALA A 276 15.53 -6.31 12.90
C ALA A 276 14.75 -7.10 11.82
N PRO A 277 13.97 -6.44 10.95
CA PRO A 277 13.12 -7.12 9.97
C PRO A 277 13.94 -7.97 9.00
N ASP A 278 13.57 -9.21 8.74
CA ASP A 278 14.25 -10.06 7.75
C ASP A 278 14.35 -9.32 6.40
N MET A 279 15.52 -9.36 5.77
CA MET A 279 15.71 -8.75 4.45
C MET A 279 15.70 -9.83 3.38
N VAL A 280 15.09 -9.54 2.24
CA VAL A 280 15.19 -10.37 1.03
C VAL A 280 15.60 -9.46 -0.11
N TRP A 281 16.72 -9.75 -0.76
CA TRP A 281 17.08 -9.11 -2.02
C TRP A 281 16.83 -10.10 -3.15
N ALA A 282 15.80 -9.81 -3.95
CA ALA A 282 15.35 -10.69 -5.01
C ALA A 282 15.49 -10.04 -6.38
N ASN A 283 16.33 -10.62 -7.22
CA ASN A 283 16.49 -10.23 -8.62
C ASN A 283 16.00 -11.34 -9.57
N GLU A 284 15.75 -10.96 -10.81
CA GLU A 284 15.53 -11.90 -11.90
C GLU A 284 16.81 -12.68 -12.20
N ASN A 285 16.66 -13.95 -12.54
CA ASN A 285 17.78 -14.80 -12.94
C ASN A 285 18.45 -14.24 -14.20
N GLY A 286 19.75 -13.97 -14.11
CA GLY A 286 20.56 -13.41 -15.20
C GLY A 286 20.73 -11.88 -15.15
N SER A 287 20.09 -11.19 -14.20
CA SER A 287 20.28 -9.75 -13.99
C SER A 287 21.49 -9.49 -13.10
N ALA A 288 22.31 -8.51 -13.48
CA ALA A 288 23.39 -8.00 -12.62
C ALA A 288 22.78 -7.18 -11.49
N ALA A 289 23.22 -7.41 -10.25
CA ALA A 289 22.60 -6.82 -9.06
C ALA A 289 23.04 -5.36 -8.81
N GLY A 290 22.18 -4.54 -8.22
CA GLY A 290 22.48 -3.15 -7.89
C GLY A 290 23.19 -2.93 -6.58
N THR A 291 22.84 -1.83 -5.93
CA THR A 291 23.21 -1.53 -4.54
C THR A 291 21.96 -1.44 -3.69
N ILE A 292 21.92 -2.16 -2.58
CA ILE A 292 20.91 -1.96 -1.55
C ILE A 292 21.56 -1.51 -0.24
N ALA A 293 20.90 -0.60 0.46
CA ALA A 293 21.34 -0.13 1.77
C ALA A 293 20.17 -0.02 2.75
N THR A 294 20.47 -0.25 4.02
CA THR A 294 19.48 -0.17 5.10
C THR A 294 20.07 0.57 6.28
N THR A 295 19.32 1.50 6.88
CA THR A 295 19.65 2.04 8.20
C THR A 295 18.52 1.86 9.18
N TYR A 296 18.90 1.59 10.42
CA TYR A 296 17.98 1.43 11.51
C TYR A 296 17.90 2.71 12.33
N ARG A 297 16.75 2.90 12.98
CA ARG A 297 16.61 3.92 14.01
C ARG A 297 17.53 3.57 15.17
N GLN A 298 18.57 4.38 15.38
CA GLN A 298 19.66 4.07 16.34
C GLN A 298 19.14 3.72 17.74
N ALA A 299 18.16 4.45 18.27
CA ALA A 299 17.61 4.18 19.61
C ALA A 299 16.92 2.80 19.77
N THR A 300 16.66 2.08 18.68
CA THR A 300 15.97 0.78 18.69
C THR A 300 16.89 -0.42 18.49
N ILE A 301 18.16 -0.18 18.19
CA ILE A 301 19.18 -1.18 17.80
C ILE A 301 20.54 -0.89 18.48
N ASP A 302 20.53 -0.17 19.61
CA ASP A 302 21.74 0.19 20.37
C ASP A 302 22.06 -0.87 21.46
N GLY A 303 21.78 -2.14 21.15
CA GLY A 303 21.83 -3.27 22.06
C GLY A 303 23.13 -4.06 22.00
N THR A 304 23.06 -5.31 22.48
CA THR A 304 24.19 -6.27 22.40
C THR A 304 23.76 -7.63 21.85
N ALA A 305 22.52 -7.70 21.35
CA ALA A 305 21.87 -8.92 20.90
C ALA A 305 21.14 -8.70 19.57
N ASP A 306 21.44 -7.61 18.86
CA ASP A 306 20.78 -7.24 17.62
C ASP A 306 21.23 -8.16 16.50
N ASN A 307 20.28 -8.87 15.88
CA ASN A 307 20.55 -9.82 14.81
C ASN A 307 19.69 -9.54 13.57
N GLN A 308 20.26 -9.76 12.39
CA GLN A 308 19.60 -9.54 11.10
C GLN A 308 19.77 -10.78 10.22
N THR A 309 18.71 -11.18 9.51
CA THR A 309 18.79 -12.18 8.45
C THR A 309 18.64 -11.50 7.08
N VAL A 310 19.46 -11.89 6.11
CA VAL A 310 19.37 -11.42 4.72
C VAL A 310 19.33 -12.61 3.80
N GLU A 311 18.26 -12.77 3.03
CA GLU A 311 18.18 -13.74 1.93
C GLU A 311 18.54 -13.07 0.61
N LEU A 312 19.45 -13.69 -0.14
CA LEU A 312 19.83 -13.28 -1.49
C LEU A 312 19.21 -14.28 -2.48
N ILE A 313 18.41 -13.78 -3.42
CA ILE A 313 17.76 -14.56 -4.47
C ILE A 313 18.21 -14.03 -5.84
N ASN A 314 18.97 -14.84 -6.57
CA ASN A 314 19.55 -14.49 -7.88
C ASN A 314 20.40 -13.21 -7.91
N VAL A 315 21.07 -12.90 -6.80
CA VAL A 315 21.94 -11.72 -6.69
C VAL A 315 23.30 -12.06 -7.30
N THR A 316 23.61 -11.47 -8.44
CA THR A 316 24.88 -11.70 -9.15
C THR A 316 25.65 -10.38 -9.28
N ALA A 317 26.75 -10.26 -8.54
CA ALA A 317 27.82 -9.32 -8.82
C ALA A 317 28.71 -9.84 -9.97
N THR A 318 28.86 -9.07 -11.03
CA THR A 318 29.70 -9.36 -12.20
C THR A 318 30.90 -8.41 -12.32
N GLN A 319 30.86 -7.25 -11.66
CA GLN A 319 31.86 -6.20 -11.73
C GLN A 319 32.21 -5.71 -10.33
N HIS A 320 33.50 -5.81 -10.00
CA HIS A 320 34.11 -5.57 -8.69
C HIS A 320 33.91 -4.16 -8.06
N VAL A 321 33.10 -3.26 -8.64
CA VAL A 321 32.90 -1.91 -8.08
C VAL A 321 31.48 -1.35 -8.19
N ILE A 322 30.60 -1.95 -9.00
CA ILE A 322 29.31 -1.30 -9.38
C ILE A 322 28.07 -2.17 -9.20
N ASP A 323 28.21 -3.49 -9.01
CA ASP A 323 27.08 -4.40 -8.82
C ASP A 323 27.19 -5.24 -7.55
N GLY A 324 26.04 -5.70 -7.05
CA GLY A 324 25.91 -6.62 -5.92
C GLY A 324 26.42 -6.06 -4.58
N VAL A 325 26.18 -4.79 -4.27
CA VAL A 325 26.58 -4.19 -2.99
C VAL A 325 25.44 -4.28 -1.97
N LEU A 326 25.74 -4.85 -0.79
CA LEU A 326 24.84 -4.93 0.37
C LEU A 326 25.42 -4.09 1.52
N ALA A 327 24.73 -3.01 1.89
CA ALA A 327 25.12 -2.16 3.02
C ALA A 327 24.10 -2.26 4.16
N ILE A 328 24.57 -2.59 5.37
CA ILE A 328 23.73 -2.78 6.56
C ILE A 328 24.10 -1.73 7.61
N GLY A 329 23.11 -1.01 8.13
CA GLY A 329 23.30 -0.01 9.17
C GLY A 329 24.02 -0.57 10.40
N GLY A 330 24.76 0.30 11.10
CA GLY A 330 25.45 -0.08 12.34
C GLY A 330 24.49 -0.30 13.50
N GLY A 331 24.96 -0.95 14.56
CA GLY A 331 24.14 -1.43 15.69
C GLY A 331 23.61 -2.86 15.52
N MET A 332 24.14 -3.62 14.56
CA MET A 332 23.86 -5.05 14.42
C MET A 332 25.06 -5.85 14.94
N GLU A 333 24.86 -6.81 15.85
CA GLU A 333 25.95 -7.65 16.35
C GLU A 333 26.17 -8.89 15.49
N GLN A 334 25.09 -9.50 14.99
CA GLN A 334 25.18 -10.70 14.15
C GLN A 334 24.34 -10.57 12.87
N LEU A 335 24.92 -11.02 11.75
CA LEU A 335 24.24 -11.12 10.47
C LEU A 335 24.18 -12.57 10.01
N THR A 336 23.02 -13.06 9.60
CA THR A 336 22.89 -14.33 8.88
C THR A 336 22.56 -14.04 7.42
N ILE A 337 23.36 -14.52 6.48
CA ILE A 337 23.10 -14.40 5.04
C ILE A 337 22.73 -15.77 4.48
N ILE A 338 21.62 -15.83 3.76
CA ILE A 338 21.08 -17.03 3.13
C ILE A 338 21.15 -16.84 1.61
N SER A 339 21.81 -17.77 0.90
CA SER A 339 21.79 -17.82 -0.56
C SER A 339 20.76 -18.83 -1.06
N SER A 340 19.85 -18.36 -1.91
CA SER A 340 18.82 -19.16 -2.57
C SER A 340 18.60 -18.68 -4.02
N GLY A 341 17.63 -19.28 -4.73
CA GLY A 341 17.32 -18.98 -6.13
C GLY A 341 17.94 -19.97 -7.13
N GLU A 342 17.89 -19.61 -8.41
CA GLU A 342 18.23 -20.46 -9.55
C GLU A 342 19.65 -20.21 -10.08
N VAL A 343 20.31 -19.12 -9.69
CA VAL A 343 21.70 -18.86 -10.06
C VAL A 343 22.63 -19.85 -9.37
N ALA A 344 23.73 -20.24 -10.05
CA ALA A 344 24.66 -21.22 -9.53
C ALA A 344 25.40 -20.76 -8.26
N GLN A 345 25.61 -19.45 -8.11
CA GLN A 345 26.20 -18.80 -6.95
C GLN A 345 25.62 -17.39 -6.81
N ASN A 346 25.10 -17.02 -5.64
CA ASN A 346 24.88 -15.60 -5.35
C ASN A 346 26.23 -14.96 -5.01
N THR A 347 26.47 -13.76 -5.52
CA THR A 347 27.73 -13.03 -5.28
C THR A 347 27.43 -11.61 -4.83
N LEU A 348 28.11 -11.17 -3.77
CA LEU A 348 28.19 -9.78 -3.37
C LEU A 348 29.58 -9.24 -3.70
N ASN A 349 29.70 -7.92 -3.70
CA ASN A 349 30.92 -7.22 -4.07
C ASN A 349 31.41 -6.30 -2.94
N ASN A 350 32.74 -6.15 -2.83
CA ASN A 350 33.37 -5.16 -1.97
C ASN A 350 33.62 -3.88 -2.78
N SER A 351 32.77 -2.88 -2.60
CA SER A 351 33.02 -1.53 -3.11
C SER A 351 32.89 -0.54 -1.97
N ASN A 352 33.82 0.41 -1.85
CA ASN A 352 33.62 1.60 -1.03
C ASN A 352 32.54 2.46 -1.70
N VAL A 353 31.27 2.15 -1.45
CA VAL A 353 30.16 2.94 -1.96
C VAL A 353 29.95 4.14 -1.05
N GLU A 354 30.22 5.33 -1.57
CA GLU A 354 29.68 6.57 -1.01
C GLU A 354 28.21 6.66 -1.39
N ILE A 355 27.34 6.24 -0.47
CA ILE A 355 25.90 6.51 -0.55
C ILE A 355 25.73 7.95 -0.04
N ALA A 356 25.17 8.84 -0.86
CA ALA A 356 25.06 10.26 -0.57
C ALA A 356 24.29 10.52 0.73
N SER A 357 23.31 9.69 1.07
CA SER A 357 22.60 9.77 2.36
C SER A 357 23.39 9.19 3.55
N ILE A 358 24.38 8.30 3.34
CA ILE A 358 25.06 7.56 4.41
C ILE A 358 26.50 7.17 4.02
N SER A 359 27.48 7.51 4.85
CA SER A 359 28.85 7.00 4.67
C SER A 359 29.05 5.66 5.38
N TYR A 360 29.52 4.64 4.65
CA TYR A 360 29.98 3.35 5.17
C TYR A 360 31.51 3.25 5.04
N GLY A 361 32.17 2.67 6.04
CA GLY A 361 33.63 2.55 6.07
C GLY A 361 34.06 1.09 6.10
N ASP A 362 34.60 0.59 4.98
CA ASP A 362 35.42 -0.62 5.02
C ASP A 362 36.83 -0.26 5.50
N THR A 363 37.30 -0.93 6.56
CA THR A 363 38.68 -0.79 7.08
C THR A 363 39.55 -2.00 6.77
N GLY A 364 39.00 -3.01 6.10
CA GLY A 364 39.66 -4.22 5.63
C GLY A 364 40.52 -3.98 4.38
N SER A 365 41.44 -4.91 4.11
CA SER A 365 42.20 -4.91 2.87
C SER A 365 41.37 -5.61 1.79
N ARG A 366 41.20 -4.94 0.64
CA ARG A 366 40.55 -5.44 -0.59
C ARG A 366 40.67 -6.95 -0.71
N ASN A 367 39.57 -7.66 -0.47
CA ASN A 367 39.52 -9.08 -0.77
C ASN A 367 39.05 -9.22 -2.22
N ASP A 368 40.00 -9.39 -3.13
CA ASP A 368 39.74 -9.59 -4.56
C ASP A 368 38.94 -10.88 -4.85
N ASN A 369 38.56 -11.67 -3.83
CA ASN A 369 37.90 -12.97 -3.96
C ASN A 369 36.74 -13.22 -2.95
N GLY A 370 36.05 -12.19 -2.41
CA GLY A 370 34.95 -12.44 -1.47
C GLY A 370 33.95 -11.28 -1.29
N ALA A 371 32.73 -11.64 -0.88
CA ALA A 371 31.68 -10.72 -0.45
C ALA A 371 32.13 -9.94 0.80
N ASP A 372 32.25 -8.62 0.70
CA ASP A 372 32.43 -7.77 1.86
C ASP A 372 31.11 -7.09 2.21
N LEU A 373 30.84 -7.01 3.51
CA LEU A 373 29.62 -6.44 4.06
C LEU A 373 29.96 -5.10 4.66
N LEU A 374 29.45 -4.05 4.03
CA LEU A 374 29.64 -2.71 4.54
C LEU A 374 28.70 -2.51 5.74
N SER A 375 29.28 -2.37 6.93
CA SER A 375 28.54 -2.00 8.13
C SER A 375 29.02 -0.68 8.71
N LYS A 376 28.13 0.06 9.37
CA LYS A 376 28.46 1.33 10.05
C LYS A 376 28.88 1.09 11.51
N GLU A 377 29.71 0.06 11.74
CA GLU A 377 30.24 -0.41 13.04
C GLU A 377 29.29 -1.33 13.85
N SER A 378 29.84 -2.03 14.86
CA SER A 378 29.22 -3.03 15.80
C SER A 378 29.07 -4.49 15.37
N LEU A 379 29.22 -4.82 14.07
CA LEU A 379 29.13 -6.21 13.60
C LEU A 379 30.27 -7.07 14.15
N THR A 380 29.93 -8.18 14.81
CA THR A 380 30.91 -9.12 15.42
C THR A 380 30.86 -10.52 14.83
N SER A 381 29.79 -10.87 14.10
CA SER A 381 29.68 -12.18 13.47
C SER A 381 28.82 -12.12 12.20
N VAL A 382 29.24 -12.88 11.19
CA VAL A 382 28.46 -13.12 9.97
C VAL A 382 28.31 -14.63 9.81
N VAL A 383 27.13 -15.11 9.45
CA VAL A 383 26.88 -16.54 9.23
C VAL A 383 26.33 -16.73 7.83
N LEU A 384 27.04 -17.47 6.98
CA LEU A 384 26.61 -17.75 5.61
C LEU A 384 25.91 -19.12 5.54
N LYS A 385 24.75 -19.19 4.89
CA LYS A 385 23.89 -20.38 4.72
C LYS A 385 23.30 -20.43 3.29
N GLY A 386 22.78 -21.56 2.84
CA GLY A 386 22.08 -21.65 1.55
C GLY A 386 22.17 -23.01 0.87
N ALA A 387 21.21 -23.30 -0.02
CA ALA A 387 21.28 -24.43 -0.95
C ALA A 387 22.23 -24.15 -2.13
N THR A 388 22.36 -22.86 -2.45
CA THR A 388 23.33 -22.29 -3.37
C THR A 388 24.50 -21.76 -2.57
N ALA A 389 25.74 -21.97 -3.03
CA ALA A 389 26.90 -21.38 -2.37
C ALA A 389 26.95 -19.88 -2.66
N ILE A 390 27.25 -19.06 -1.64
CA ILE A 390 27.77 -17.72 -1.89
C ILE A 390 29.13 -17.92 -2.58
N GLY A 391 29.36 -17.27 -3.72
CA GLY A 391 30.43 -17.64 -4.64
C GLY A 391 31.83 -17.75 -4.02
N GLU A 392 32.71 -18.54 -4.65
CA GLU A 392 33.97 -19.09 -4.09
C GLU A 392 34.79 -18.11 -3.23
N GLY A 393 34.52 -18.12 -1.91
CA GLY A 393 35.22 -17.28 -0.92
C GLY A 393 34.51 -17.22 0.44
N ALA A 394 33.78 -18.27 0.84
CA ALA A 394 32.94 -18.30 2.04
C ALA A 394 33.71 -18.44 3.37
N ASP A 395 34.80 -17.68 3.55
CA ASP A 395 35.42 -17.52 4.87
C ASP A 395 34.88 -16.25 5.54
N VAL A 396 33.99 -16.46 6.51
CA VAL A 396 33.66 -15.48 7.54
C VAL A 396 34.80 -15.47 8.55
N ILE A 397 35.39 -14.30 8.80
CA ILE A 397 36.21 -14.09 10.00
C ILE A 397 35.52 -13.01 10.86
N ALA A 398 35.29 -13.38 12.12
CA ALA A 398 34.71 -12.55 13.18
C ALA A 398 35.65 -11.42 13.63
#